data_AF-A0A6A8LTH0-F1
#
_entry.id   AF-A0A6A8LTH0-F1
#
_cell.length_a   1.000
_cell.length_b   1.000
_cell.length_c   1.000
_cell.angle_alpha   90.00
_cell.angle_beta   90.00
_cell.angle_gamma   90.00
#
_symmetry.space_group_name_H-M   'P 1'
#
loop_
_entity.id
_entity.type
_entity.pdbx_description
1 polymer ?
#
loop_
_entity_poly.entity_id
_entity_poly.type
_entity_poly.pdbx_seq_one_letter_code
_entity_poly.pdbx_strand_id
1 'polypeptide(L)'
;QASSMATNLLVLLHTVLTIILVSGILVSYNVSSIDLKGSLYFACSLGLASLLGASIAYLCAQIFATSSQARGIFFSIVGILYVLRAGTDVSNLTLSKF
;
A
#
# COMPACT_ATOMS: atom_id res chain seq x y z
N GLN A 1 13.30 -3.94 22.23
CA GLN A 1 13.48 -4.90 21.12
C GLN A 1 12.22 -5.72 20.84
N ALA A 2 11.50 -6.24 21.85
CA ALA A 2 10.26 -7.01 21.67
C ALA A 2 9.14 -6.27 20.89
N SER A 3 8.99 -4.95 21.09
CA SER A 3 8.02 -4.12 20.36
C SER A 3 8.30 -4.01 18.86
N SER A 4 9.58 -4.00 18.46
CA SER A 4 9.97 -3.95 17.04
C SER A 4 9.67 -5.27 16.32
N MET A 5 9.91 -6.41 16.97
CA MET A 5 9.59 -7.74 16.41
C MET A 5 8.09 -7.93 16.21
N ALA A 6 7.27 -7.52 17.18
CA ALA A 6 5.82 -7.57 17.08
C ALA A 6 5.29 -6.71 15.91
N THR A 7 5.88 -5.52 15.70
CA THR A 7 5.44 -4.62 14.63
C THR A 7 5.79 -5.18 13.24
N ASN A 8 6.98 -5.76 13.08
CA ASN A 8 7.38 -6.42 11.83
C ASN A 8 6.50 -7.64 11.50
N LEU A 9 6.17 -8.45 12.52
CA LEU A 9 5.25 -9.57 12.35
C LEU A 9 3.86 -9.08 11.92
N LEU A 10 3.37 -7.99 12.51
CA LEU A 10 2.06 -7.41 12.15
C LEU A 10 2.05 -6.91 10.71
N VAL A 11 3.12 -6.25 10.25
CA VAL A 11 3.26 -5.79 8.85
C VAL A 11 3.29 -6.97 7.88
N LEU A 12 4.01 -8.05 8.22
CA LEU A 12 4.05 -9.26 7.41
C LEU A 12 2.66 -9.93 7.35
N LEU A 13 1.99 -10.06 8.49
CA LEU A 13 0.64 -10.63 8.57
C LEU A 13 -0.37 -9.80 7.78
N HIS A 14 -0.30 -8.47 7.86
CA HIS A 14 -1.13 -7.56 7.07
C HIS A 14 -0.89 -7.72 5.56
N THR A 15 0.37 -7.88 5.15
CA THR A 15 0.75 -8.07 3.74
C THR A 15 0.16 -9.37 3.20
N VAL A 16 0.35 -10.49 3.92
CA VAL A 16 -0.17 -11.80 3.53
C VAL A 16 -1.70 -11.80 3.48
N LEU A 17 -2.35 -11.21 4.50
CA LEU A 17 -3.80 -11.12 4.57
C LEU A 17 -4.37 -10.30 3.39
N THR A 18 -3.74 -9.18 3.04
CA THR A 18 -4.14 -8.35 1.90
C THR A 18 -4.05 -9.12 0.59
N ILE A 19 -2.95 -9.86 0.37
CA ILE A 19 -2.77 -10.65 -0.86
C ILE A 19 -3.88 -11.71 -0.98
N ILE A 20 -4.13 -12.47 0.09
CA ILE A 20 -5.15 -13.52 0.10
C ILE A 20 -6.54 -12.94 -0.13
N LEU A 21 -6.89 -11.87 0.59
CA LEU A 21 -8.22 -11.28 0.54
C LEU A 21 -8.51 -10.65 -0.83
N VAL A 22 -7.58 -9.85 -1.37
CA VAL A 22 -7.75 -9.22 -2.68
C VAL A 22 -7.83 -10.27 -3.78
N SER A 23 -6.93 -11.27 -3.75
CA SER A 23 -6.96 -12.35 -4.74
C SER A 23 -8.26 -13.14 -4.68
N GLY A 24 -8.77 -13.42 -3.47
CA GLY A 24 -10.03 -14.15 -3.26
C GLY A 24 -11.24 -13.38 -3.78
N ILE A 25 -11.31 -12.06 -3.51
CA ILE A 25 -12.39 -11.20 -4.03
C ILE A 25 -12.37 -11.16 -5.55
N LEU A 26 -11.20 -10.96 -6.16
CA LEU A 26 -11.08 -10.86 -7.62
C LEU A 26 -11.47 -12.16 -8.33
N VAL A 27 -11.11 -13.32 -7.77
CA VAL A 27 -11.53 -14.62 -8.31
C VAL A 27 -13.04 -14.81 -8.15
N SER A 28 -13.62 -14.30 -7.06
CA SER A 28 -15.06 -14.40 -6.78
C SER A 28 -15.92 -13.63 -7.78
N TYR A 29 -15.38 -12.58 -8.43
CA TYR A 29 -16.09 -11.84 -9.47
C TYR A 29 -16.23 -12.61 -10.80
N ASN A 30 -15.45 -13.69 -11.00
CA ASN A 30 -15.57 -14.59 -12.15
C ASN A 30 -15.61 -13.87 -13.52
N VAL A 31 -14.89 -12.76 -13.66
CA VAL A 31 -14.83 -11.98 -14.90
C VAL A 31 -13.83 -12.61 -15.84
N SER A 32 -14.22 -12.82 -17.10
CA SER A 32 -13.38 -13.47 -18.13
C SER A 32 -12.04 -12.78 -18.40
N SER A 33 -11.92 -11.50 -18.08
CA SER A 33 -10.69 -10.71 -18.22
C SER A 33 -9.67 -10.90 -17.09
N ILE A 34 -10.05 -11.51 -15.96
CA ILE A 34 -9.20 -11.66 -14.77
C ILE A 34 -8.99 -13.14 -14.51
N ASP A 35 -7.86 -13.68 -14.99
CA ASP A 35 -7.42 -15.03 -14.67
C ASP A 35 -6.87 -15.12 -13.23
N LEU A 36 -6.85 -16.33 -12.65
CA LEU A 36 -6.32 -16.60 -11.31
C LEU A 36 -4.88 -16.08 -11.15
N LYS A 37 -4.05 -16.25 -12.18
CA LYS A 37 -2.67 -15.74 -12.19
C LYS A 37 -2.63 -14.21 -12.18
N GLY A 38 -3.49 -13.56 -12.99
CA GLY A 38 -3.60 -12.11 -13.04
C GLY A 38 -4.04 -11.51 -11.70
N SER A 39 -5.01 -12.16 -11.06
CA SER A 39 -5.49 -11.80 -9.72
C SER A 39 -4.37 -11.86 -8.67
N LEU A 40 -3.58 -12.94 -8.66
CA LEU A 40 -2.45 -13.09 -7.75
C LEU A 40 -1.35 -12.05 -8.02
N TYR A 41 -1.01 -11.78 -9.28
CA TYR A 41 0.00 -10.76 -9.59
C TYR A 41 -0.43 -9.36 -9.15
N PHE A 42 -1.70 -9.01 -9.36
CA PHE A 42 -2.26 -7.74 -8.90
C PHE A 42 -2.27 -7.65 -7.36
N ALA A 43 -2.72 -8.71 -6.69
CA ALA A 43 -2.74 -8.77 -5.23
C ALA A 43 -1.32 -8.69 -4.63
N CYS A 44 -0.32 -9.34 -5.25
CA CYS A 44 1.08 -9.23 -4.87
C CYS A 44 1.62 -7.80 -5.04
N SER A 45 1.25 -7.09 -6.10
CA SER A 45 1.62 -5.68 -6.29
C SER A 45 1.10 -4.80 -5.15
N LEU A 46 -0.16 -4.99 -4.75
CA LEU A 46 -0.74 -4.32 -3.58
C LEU A 46 -0.02 -4.68 -2.28
N GLY A 47 0.32 -5.96 -2.09
CA GLY A 47 1.11 -6.42 -0.96
C GLY A 47 2.48 -5.72 -0.89
N LEU A 48 3.21 -5.65 -2.00
CA LEU A 48 4.49 -4.94 -2.07
C LEU A 48 4.33 -3.43 -1.81
N ALA A 49 3.27 -2.80 -2.31
CA ALA A 49 2.96 -1.41 -2.02
C ALA A 49 2.71 -1.19 -0.51
N SER A 50 2.07 -2.13 0.17
CA SER A 50 1.85 -2.06 1.63
C SER A 50 3.18 -2.12 2.42
N LEU A 51 4.15 -2.91 1.96
CA LEU A 51 5.50 -2.94 2.56
C LEU A 51 6.25 -1.62 2.36
N LEU A 52 6.10 -0.99 1.19
CA LEU A 52 6.66 0.34 0.93
C LEU A 52 6.01 1.41 1.82
N GLY A 53 4.69 1.36 1.99
CA GLY A 53 4.00 2.24 2.94
C GLY A 53 4.50 2.04 4.37
N ALA A 54 4.68 0.78 4.80
CA ALA A 54 5.20 0.46 6.13
C ALA A 54 6.63 0.98 6.34
N SER A 55 7.51 0.88 5.34
CA SER A 55 8.89 1.39 5.46
C SER A 55 8.93 2.91 5.64
N ILE A 56 8.12 3.66 4.88
CA ILE A 56 7.97 5.11 5.03
C ILE A 56 7.40 5.45 6.42
N ALA A 57 6.39 4.71 6.88
CA ALA A 57 5.83 4.91 8.22
C ALA A 57 6.86 4.66 9.33
N TYR A 58 7.72 3.64 9.18
CA TYR A 58 8.83 3.39 10.10
C TYR A 58 9.87 4.50 10.10
N LEU A 59 10.16 5.10 8.95
CA LEU A 59 11.05 6.26 8.87
C LEU A 59 10.45 7.45 9.62
N CYS A 60 9.17 7.75 9.40
CA CYS A 60 8.47 8.80 10.15
C CYS A 60 8.47 8.52 11.66
N ALA A 61 8.20 7.27 12.07
CA ALA A 61 8.20 6.89 13.48
C ALA A 61 9.57 7.03 14.16
N GLN A 62 10.67 6.96 13.41
CA GLN A 62 12.02 7.16 13.94
C GLN A 62 12.41 8.64 14.03
N ILE A 63 11.86 9.49 13.17
CA ILE A 63 12.18 10.93 13.12
C ILE A 63 11.37 11.72 14.17
N PHE A 64 10.10 11.38 14.36
CA PHE A 64 9.19 12.16 15.20
C PHE A 64 9.02 11.56 16.61
N ALA A 65 9.03 12.42 17.62
CA ALA A 65 8.95 12.02 19.04
C ALA A 65 7.57 11.52 19.47
N THR A 66 6.50 11.83 18.73
CA THR A 66 5.13 11.44 19.08
C THR A 66 4.46 10.68 17.94
N SER A 67 3.62 9.71 18.30
CA SER A 67 2.86 8.91 17.34
C SER A 67 1.87 9.75 16.52
N SER A 68 1.33 10.83 17.09
CA SER A 68 0.44 11.76 16.40
C SER A 68 1.16 12.50 15.27
N GLN A 69 2.36 13.05 15.52
CA GLN A 69 3.16 13.74 14.51
C GLN A 69 3.61 12.79 13.39
N ALA A 70 4.11 11.61 13.74
CA ALA A 70 4.55 10.60 12.77
C ALA A 70 3.41 10.21 11.80
N ARG A 71 2.20 9.99 12.34
CA ARG A 71 1.00 9.68 11.53
C ARG A 71 0.57 10.86 10.65
N GLY A 72 0.57 12.07 11.20
CA GLY A 72 0.18 13.28 10.48
C GLY A 72 1.06 13.54 9.25
N ILE A 73 2.39 13.41 9.41
CA ILE A 73 3.34 13.56 8.30
C ILE A 73 3.22 12.43 7.29
N PHE A 74 3.09 11.18 7.74
CA PHE A 74 2.86 10.04 6.83
C PHE A 74 1.64 10.25 5.93
N PHE A 75 0.49 10.61 6.51
CA PHE A 75 -0.72 10.88 5.74
C PHE A 75 -0.60 12.14 4.87
N SER A 76 0.16 13.16 5.30
CA SER A 76 0.42 14.35 4.48
C SER A 76 1.24 13.98 3.23
N ILE A 77 2.27 13.13 3.37
CA ILE A 77 3.07 12.65 2.24
C ILE A 77 2.18 11.87 1.26
N VAL A 78 1.41 10.90 1.75
CA VAL A 78 0.49 10.10 0.93
C VAL A 78 -0.56 11.01 0.25
N GLY A 79 -1.09 11.99 0.98
CA GLY A 79 -2.05 12.96 0.45
C GLY A 79 -1.48 13.82 -0.68
N ILE A 80 -0.26 14.33 -0.52
CA ILE A 80 0.43 15.10 -1.58
C ILE A 80 0.66 14.21 -2.81
N LEU A 81 1.15 12.98 -2.63
CA LEU A 81 1.34 12.03 -3.72
C LEU A 81 0.02 11.74 -4.46
N TYR A 82 -1.08 11.59 -3.72
CA TYR A 82 -2.40 11.38 -4.29
C TYR A 82 -2.90 12.60 -5.10
N VAL A 83 -2.69 13.82 -4.61
CA VAL A 83 -3.04 15.05 -5.34
C VAL A 83 -2.19 15.22 -6.60
N LEU A 84 -0.89 14.93 -6.53
CA LEU A 84 -0.01 14.96 -7.69
C LEU A 84 -0.47 13.96 -8.77
N ARG A 85 -0.85 12.74 -8.35
CA ARG A 85 -1.45 11.74 -9.24
C ARG A 85 -2.74 12.24 -9.89
N ALA A 86 -3.63 12.86 -9.11
CA ALA A 86 -4.87 13.41 -9.65
C ALA A 86 -4.61 14.55 -10.65
N GLY A 87 -3.58 15.37 -10.41
CA GLY A 87 -3.16 16.43 -11.33
C GLY A 87 -2.65 15.88 -12.66
N THR A 88 -1.85 14.82 -12.64
CA THR A 88 -1.38 14.16 -13.87
C THR A 88 -2.49 13.45 -14.63
N ASP A 89 -3.47 12.87 -13.91
CA ASP A 89 -4.63 12.19 -14.52
C ASP A 89 -5.49 13.13 -15.37
N VAL A 90 -5.69 14.38 -14.92
CA VAL A 90 -6.52 15.35 -15.64
C VAL A 90 -5.76 16.03 -16.79
N SER A 91 -4.46 16.26 -16.62
CA SER A 91 -3.69 17.12 -17.52
C SER A 91 -2.93 16.38 -18.62
N ASN A 92 -2.60 15.09 -18.43
CA ASN A 92 -1.76 14.38 -19.39
C ASN A 92 -2.03 12.87 -19.41
N LEU A 93 -2.76 12.41 -20.43
CA LEU A 93 -3.10 11.00 -20.64
C LEU A 93 -1.88 10.07 -20.74
N THR A 94 -0.70 10.58 -21.08
CA THR A 94 0.53 9.79 -21.18
C THR A 94 1.17 9.56 -19.80
N LEU A 95 1.13 10.57 -18.94
CA LEU A 95 1.62 10.49 -17.55
C LEU A 95 0.62 9.81 -16.61
N SER A 96 -0.68 9.92 -16.89
CA SER A 96 -1.77 9.27 -16.14
C SER A 96 -1.73 7.74 -16.10
N LYS A 97 -1.03 7.10 -17.06
CA LYS A 97 -0.91 5.64 -17.13
C LYS A 97 -0.02 5.04 -16.03
N PHE A 98 0.74 5.89 -15.33
CA PHE A 98 1.62 5.53 -14.22
C PHE A 98 1.05 6.06 -12.91
#